data_AF-A0A3C1C3Y2-F1
#
_entry.id   AF-A0A3C1C3Y2-F1
#
_cell.length_a   1.000
_cell.length_b   1.000
_cell.length_c   1.000
_cell.angle_alpha   90.00
_cell.angle_beta   90.00
_cell.angle_gamma   90.00
#
_symmetry.space_group_name_H-M   'P 1'
#
loop_
_entity.id
_entity.type
_entity.pdbx_description
1 polymer ?
#
loop_
_entity_poly.entity_id
_entity_poly.type
_entity_poly.pdbx_seq_one_letter_code
_entity_poly.pdbx_strand_id
1 'polypeptide(L)'
;MDFPIPSRDDPVYGEVVEGRIYESPGGGFQFGISRNSKHIDVAVDFLLFLASQKGNEKLNGIIGWIPAIVGTELDPLLQAFEPHLEGIYGNANFTLGGNTAVTWAQQYSLYQVNQKSFDDFAQEYTEYYIRTGLEDFLEQQRDWRRGIQRNEQYLAGIRGRAILADQAVAAARTPEEKAAAELEAESAWVRYRAITASRQIWGELNHARQLDLVQRDKLPEGFVGPYEYSSNVLAKIRQRLRAEGSK
;
A
#
# COMPACT_ATOMS: atom_id res chain seq x y z
N MET A 1 -14.54 -14.01 -5.04
CA MET A 1 -15.29 -14.77 -6.06
C MET A 1 -14.48 -14.63 -7.33
N ASP A 2 -14.19 -15.73 -8.03
CA ASP A 2 -13.52 -15.63 -9.33
C ASP A 2 -14.51 -15.08 -10.36
N PHE A 3 -14.59 -13.74 -10.44
CA PHE A 3 -15.44 -13.10 -11.41
C PHE A 3 -14.89 -13.37 -12.81
N PRO A 4 -15.71 -13.84 -13.75
CA PRO A 4 -15.24 -14.12 -15.10
C PRO A 4 -14.67 -12.83 -15.70
N ILE A 5 -13.39 -12.88 -16.05
CA ILE A 5 -12.74 -11.84 -16.86
C ILE A 5 -12.76 -12.26 -18.33
N PRO A 6 -12.88 -11.33 -19.28
CA PRO A 6 -12.77 -11.66 -20.69
C PRO A 6 -11.44 -12.37 -20.97
N SER A 7 -11.46 -13.37 -21.87
CA SER A 7 -10.22 -14.00 -22.33
C SER A 7 -9.49 -13.08 -23.30
N ARG A 8 -8.22 -13.36 -23.59
CA ARG A 8 -7.47 -12.66 -24.64
C ARG A 8 -8.09 -12.82 -26.04
N ASP A 9 -8.90 -13.86 -26.23
CA ASP A 9 -9.58 -14.13 -27.51
C ASP A 9 -10.96 -13.44 -27.58
N ASP A 10 -11.35 -12.70 -26.53
CA ASP A 10 -12.58 -11.91 -26.55
C ASP A 10 -12.48 -10.82 -27.65
N PRO A 11 -13.44 -10.76 -28.60
CA PRO A 11 -13.33 -9.90 -29.77
C PRO A 11 -13.46 -8.41 -29.44
N VAL A 12 -13.91 -8.05 -28.24
CA VAL A 12 -14.14 -6.67 -27.81
C VAL A 12 -13.11 -6.25 -26.77
N TYR A 13 -12.82 -7.11 -25.80
CA TYR A 13 -11.99 -6.77 -24.63
C TYR A 13 -10.63 -7.47 -24.61
N GLY A 14 -10.39 -8.46 -25.48
CA GLY A 14 -9.18 -9.29 -25.45
C GLY A 14 -7.88 -8.50 -25.61
N GLU A 15 -7.92 -7.40 -26.38
CA GLU A 15 -6.75 -6.52 -26.59
C GLU A 15 -6.33 -5.73 -25.34
N VAL A 16 -7.25 -5.49 -24.40
CA VAL A 16 -6.99 -4.69 -23.19
C VAL A 16 -6.89 -5.54 -21.91
N VAL A 17 -7.15 -6.84 -22.00
CA VAL A 17 -7.00 -7.77 -20.86
C VAL A 17 -5.60 -8.38 -20.83
N GLU A 18 -4.81 -7.94 -19.85
CA GLU A 18 -3.44 -8.45 -19.63
C GLU A 18 -3.38 -9.63 -18.64
N GLY A 19 -4.47 -9.92 -17.92
CA GLY A 19 -4.57 -11.00 -16.94
C GLY A 19 -5.31 -10.58 -15.66
N ARG A 20 -5.29 -11.45 -14.64
CA ARG A 20 -5.88 -11.16 -13.33
C ARG A 20 -5.10 -10.07 -12.62
N ILE A 21 -5.81 -9.19 -11.93
CA ILE A 21 -5.18 -8.15 -11.11
C ILE A 21 -4.54 -8.82 -9.88
N TYR A 22 -3.29 -8.46 -9.60
CA TYR A 22 -2.66 -8.77 -8.33
C TYR A 22 -3.40 -8.06 -7.21
N GLU A 23 -3.86 -8.82 -6.24
CA GLU A 23 -4.45 -8.31 -5.02
C GLU A 23 -3.35 -8.16 -3.97
N SER A 24 -3.31 -7.00 -3.32
CA SER A 24 -2.45 -6.72 -2.17
C SER A 24 -3.28 -6.80 -0.88
N PRO A 25 -3.70 -8.00 -0.42
CA PRO A 25 -4.54 -8.09 0.76
C PRO A 25 -3.79 -7.54 1.97
N GLY A 26 -4.33 -6.48 2.56
CA GLY A 26 -3.91 -6.01 3.87
C GLY A 26 -4.63 -6.80 4.97
N GLY A 27 -3.97 -7.02 6.10
CA GLY A 27 -4.66 -7.52 7.29
C GLY A 27 -5.68 -6.47 7.76
N GLY A 28 -6.97 -6.77 7.64
CA GLY A 28 -8.05 -5.87 8.07
C GLY A 28 -8.15 -5.68 9.59
N PHE A 29 -7.41 -6.49 10.36
CA PHE A 29 -7.45 -6.52 11.82
C PHE A 29 -6.04 -6.37 12.42
N GLN A 30 -5.64 -5.11 12.66
CA GLN A 30 -4.38 -4.83 13.32
C GLN A 30 -4.54 -4.89 14.85
N PHE A 31 -3.77 -5.75 15.50
CA PHE A 31 -3.73 -5.80 16.96
C PHE A 31 -2.73 -4.78 17.52
N GLY A 32 -3.09 -4.18 18.66
CA GLY A 32 -2.22 -3.26 19.39
C GLY A 32 -2.39 -3.43 20.90
N ILE A 33 -1.31 -3.25 21.63
CA ILE A 33 -1.31 -3.24 23.10
C ILE A 33 -1.17 -1.80 23.57
N SER A 34 -2.05 -1.40 24.48
CA SER A 34 -1.93 -0.08 25.12
C SER A 34 -0.64 0.00 25.92
N ARG A 35 0.10 1.11 25.77
CA ARG A 35 1.32 1.39 26.54
C ARG A 35 1.10 1.43 28.05
N ASN A 36 -0.15 1.62 28.48
CA ASN A 36 -0.51 1.71 29.89
C ASN A 36 -1.10 0.40 30.42
N SER A 37 -1.02 -0.70 29.65
CA SER A 37 -1.47 -2.01 30.11
C SER A 37 -0.64 -2.44 31.32
N LYS A 38 -1.31 -2.97 32.35
CA LYS A 38 -0.66 -3.55 33.54
C LYS A 38 -0.21 -5.00 33.32
N HIS A 39 -0.60 -5.61 32.21
CA HIS A 39 -0.40 -7.03 31.88
C HIS A 39 0.09 -7.16 30.43
N ILE A 40 1.21 -6.52 30.11
CA ILE A 40 1.74 -6.47 28.74
C ILE A 40 2.16 -7.86 28.27
N ASP A 41 2.81 -8.63 29.12
CA ASP A 41 3.24 -10.01 28.89
C ASP A 41 2.07 -10.92 28.52
N VAL A 42 1.00 -10.93 29.32
CA VAL A 42 -0.21 -11.72 29.05
C VAL A 42 -0.90 -11.25 27.77
N ALA A 43 -0.94 -9.94 27.51
CA ALA A 43 -1.52 -9.40 26.29
C ALA A 43 -0.71 -9.82 25.05
N VAL A 44 0.62 -9.78 25.12
CA VAL A 44 1.50 -10.25 24.04
C VAL A 44 1.26 -11.74 23.77
N ASP A 45 1.25 -12.56 24.82
CA ASP A 45 1.03 -14.01 24.69
C ASP A 45 -0.33 -14.32 24.04
N PHE A 46 -1.38 -13.64 24.47
CA PHE A 46 -2.71 -13.79 23.86
C PHE A 46 -2.73 -13.36 22.38
N LEU A 47 -2.08 -12.25 22.02
CA LEU A 47 -1.99 -11.83 20.62
C LEU A 47 -1.17 -12.81 19.78
N LEU A 48 -0.10 -13.39 20.32
CA LEU A 48 0.66 -14.45 19.65
C LEU A 48 -0.18 -15.72 19.47
N PHE A 49 -1.02 -16.06 20.44
CA PHE A 49 -1.99 -17.13 20.29
C PHE A 49 -2.96 -16.87 19.12
N LEU A 50 -3.52 -15.66 19.01
CA LEU A 50 -4.41 -15.29 17.90
C LEU A 50 -3.69 -15.22 16.54
N ALA A 51 -2.39 -14.93 16.54
CA ALA A 51 -1.53 -14.93 15.35
C ALA A 51 -0.95 -16.31 15.00
N SER A 52 -1.11 -17.31 15.86
CA SER A 52 -0.74 -18.70 15.54
C SER A 52 -1.63 -19.23 14.42
N GLN A 53 -1.15 -20.20 13.64
CA GLN A 53 -1.90 -20.78 12.52
C GLN A 53 -3.31 -21.24 12.94
N LYS A 54 -3.42 -22.10 13.95
CA LYS A 54 -4.72 -22.61 14.43
C LYS A 54 -5.56 -21.59 15.18
N GLY A 55 -4.93 -20.66 15.91
CA GLY A 55 -5.65 -19.55 16.53
C GLY A 55 -6.25 -18.59 15.51
N ASN A 56 -5.50 -18.29 14.45
CA ASN A 56 -5.92 -17.42 13.36
C ASN A 56 -7.04 -18.06 12.52
N GLU A 57 -6.92 -19.35 12.17
CA GLU A 57 -8.01 -20.11 11.52
C GLU A 57 -9.30 -20.03 12.34
N LYS A 58 -9.23 -20.32 13.64
CA LYS A 58 -10.40 -20.32 14.51
C LYS A 58 -11.02 -18.92 14.64
N LEU A 59 -10.21 -17.89 14.87
CA LEU A 59 -10.70 -16.51 14.96
C LEU A 59 -11.39 -16.10 13.66
N ASN A 60 -10.73 -16.31 12.53
CA ASN A 60 -11.22 -15.91 11.22
C ASN A 60 -12.47 -16.70 10.79
N GLY A 61 -12.56 -17.98 11.14
CA GLY A 61 -13.77 -18.78 10.95
C GLY A 61 -14.96 -18.27 11.75
N ILE A 62 -14.75 -17.72 12.96
CA ILE A 62 -15.82 -17.11 13.75
C ILE A 62 -16.31 -15.80 13.13
N ILE A 63 -15.39 -14.94 12.68
CA ILE A 63 -15.74 -13.60 12.14
C ILE A 63 -16.08 -13.62 10.65
N GLY A 64 -15.86 -14.74 9.97
CA GLY A 64 -16.08 -14.89 8.52
C GLY A 64 -15.06 -14.13 7.67
N TRP A 65 -13.80 -14.06 8.11
CA TRP A 65 -12.73 -13.36 7.40
C TRP A 65 -11.69 -14.34 6.84
N ILE A 66 -10.89 -13.89 5.89
CA ILE A 66 -9.81 -14.68 5.31
C ILE A 66 -8.60 -14.65 6.27
N PRO A 67 -8.10 -15.81 6.73
CA PRO A 67 -6.88 -15.88 7.52
C PRO A 67 -5.68 -15.23 6.82
N ALA A 68 -4.85 -14.53 7.58
CA ALA A 68 -3.70 -13.79 7.05
C ALA A 68 -2.35 -14.50 7.28
N ILE A 69 -2.35 -15.66 7.95
CA ILE A 69 -1.14 -16.38 8.33
C ILE A 69 -0.86 -17.47 7.28
N VAL A 70 0.37 -17.56 6.80
CA VAL A 70 0.74 -18.56 5.79
C VAL A 70 0.45 -19.98 6.31
N GLY A 71 -0.21 -20.79 5.47
CA GLY A 71 -0.51 -22.19 5.75
C GLY A 71 -1.83 -22.43 6.49
N THR A 72 -2.58 -21.39 6.86
CA THR A 72 -3.91 -21.57 7.44
C THR A 72 -4.94 -22.06 6.42
N GLU A 73 -5.90 -22.85 6.88
CA GLU A 73 -7.04 -23.25 6.07
C GLU A 73 -8.12 -22.15 6.01
N LEU A 74 -8.60 -21.84 4.81
CA LEU A 74 -9.74 -20.96 4.61
C LEU A 74 -11.05 -21.72 4.88
N ASP A 75 -12.02 -21.02 5.49
CA ASP A 75 -13.39 -21.52 5.55
C ASP A 75 -13.90 -21.80 4.13
N PRO A 76 -14.59 -22.94 3.87
CA PRO A 76 -15.12 -23.26 2.55
C PRO A 76 -15.96 -22.15 1.90
N LEU A 77 -16.71 -21.37 2.70
CA LEU A 77 -17.50 -20.25 2.20
C LEU A 77 -16.65 -19.07 1.71
N LEU A 78 -15.41 -18.97 2.20
CA LEU A 78 -14.47 -17.90 1.88
C LEU A 78 -13.46 -18.28 0.79
N GLN A 79 -13.36 -19.56 0.43
CA GLN A 79 -12.45 -20.02 -0.64
C GLN A 79 -12.66 -19.26 -1.94
N ALA A 80 -13.91 -18.93 -2.29
CA ALA A 80 -14.20 -18.15 -3.47
C ALA A 80 -13.54 -16.76 -3.43
N PHE A 81 -13.29 -16.18 -2.25
CA PHE A 81 -12.73 -14.85 -2.03
C PHE A 81 -11.23 -14.85 -1.75
N GLU A 82 -10.56 -15.99 -1.89
CA GLU A 82 -9.11 -16.07 -1.76
C GLU A 82 -8.42 -15.02 -2.67
N PRO A 83 -7.52 -14.19 -2.13
CA PRO A 83 -6.92 -13.11 -2.89
C PRO A 83 -5.95 -13.66 -3.95
N HIS A 84 -5.96 -13.05 -5.13
CA HIS A 84 -4.95 -13.35 -6.15
C HIS A 84 -3.61 -12.73 -5.79
N LEU A 85 -2.74 -13.48 -5.11
CA LEU A 85 -1.39 -13.02 -4.72
C LEU A 85 -0.42 -12.89 -5.89
N GLU A 86 -0.87 -13.12 -7.12
CA GLU A 86 -0.08 -13.06 -8.34
C GLU A 86 -0.96 -12.50 -9.47
N GLY A 87 -0.43 -11.57 -10.25
CA GLY A 87 -1.20 -10.91 -11.30
C GLY A 87 -0.59 -9.62 -11.80
N ILE A 88 -1.39 -8.87 -12.57
CA ILE A 88 -1.05 -7.54 -13.08
C ILE A 88 -1.40 -6.44 -12.06
N TYR A 89 -0.58 -5.40 -11.94
CA TYR A 89 -0.84 -4.25 -11.11
C TYR A 89 -1.74 -3.31 -11.90
N GLY A 90 -2.77 -2.76 -11.23
CA GLY A 90 -3.52 -1.64 -11.78
C GLY A 90 -2.57 -0.48 -12.06
N ASN A 91 -2.61 0.04 -13.29
CA ASN A 91 -1.54 0.89 -13.81
C ASN A 91 -2.04 2.24 -14.36
N ALA A 92 -3.33 2.53 -14.22
CA ALA A 92 -3.91 3.83 -14.53
C ALA A 92 -4.35 4.53 -13.24
N ASN A 93 -3.81 5.73 -12.99
CA ASN A 93 -4.32 6.58 -11.93
C ASN A 93 -5.27 7.64 -12.51
N PHE A 94 -6.57 7.41 -12.36
CA PHE A 94 -7.58 8.37 -12.77
C PHE A 94 -7.68 9.55 -11.81
N THR A 95 -7.11 9.50 -10.61
CA THR A 95 -7.26 10.56 -9.59
C THR A 95 -5.89 11.11 -9.18
N LEU A 96 -5.55 12.27 -9.73
CA LEU A 96 -4.26 12.94 -9.52
C LEU A 96 -4.26 13.90 -8.31
N GLY A 97 -5.44 14.33 -7.88
CA GLY A 97 -5.66 15.23 -6.77
C GLY A 97 -7.15 15.31 -6.42
N GLY A 98 -7.54 16.35 -5.67
CA GLY A 98 -8.90 16.48 -5.17
C GLY A 98 -9.92 16.69 -6.29
N ASN A 99 -9.59 17.51 -7.29
CA ASN A 99 -10.56 17.86 -8.33
C ASN A 99 -10.81 16.70 -9.30
N THR A 100 -9.75 16.04 -9.78
CA THR A 100 -9.84 14.83 -10.60
C THR A 100 -10.55 13.70 -9.86
N ALA A 101 -10.31 13.53 -8.54
CA ALA A 101 -11.05 12.56 -7.73
C ALA A 101 -12.56 12.84 -7.68
N VAL A 102 -12.95 14.10 -7.42
CA VAL A 102 -14.37 14.48 -7.38
C VAL A 102 -15.03 14.32 -8.74
N THR A 103 -14.39 14.81 -9.81
CA THR A 103 -14.92 14.70 -11.16
C THR A 103 -15.05 13.24 -11.60
N TRP A 104 -14.06 12.40 -11.32
CA TRP A 104 -14.14 10.95 -11.57
C TRP A 104 -15.34 10.34 -10.85
N ALA A 105 -15.47 10.59 -9.54
CA ALA A 105 -16.55 10.01 -8.74
C ALA A 105 -17.93 10.43 -9.25
N GLN A 106 -18.12 11.70 -9.60
CA GLN A 106 -19.39 12.21 -10.15
C GLN A 106 -19.71 11.58 -11.50
N GLN A 107 -18.76 11.60 -12.43
CA GLN A 107 -18.94 11.12 -13.79
C GLN A 107 -19.13 9.60 -13.84
N TYR A 108 -18.31 8.86 -13.08
CA TYR A 108 -18.41 7.41 -12.96
C TYR A 108 -19.73 6.99 -12.32
N SER A 109 -20.22 7.73 -11.32
CA SER A 109 -21.54 7.47 -10.71
C SER A 109 -22.67 7.61 -11.72
N LEU A 110 -22.66 8.63 -12.57
CA LEU A 110 -23.66 8.81 -13.64
C LEU A 110 -23.64 7.65 -14.65
N TYR A 111 -22.44 7.19 -15.00
CA TYR A 111 -22.27 6.00 -15.84
C TYR A 111 -22.84 4.73 -15.17
N GLN A 112 -22.52 4.48 -13.90
CA GLN A 112 -22.99 3.31 -13.16
C GLN A 112 -24.52 3.21 -13.07
N VAL A 113 -25.21 4.36 -13.05
CA VAL A 113 -26.69 4.41 -13.01
C VAL A 113 -27.32 4.57 -14.40
N ASN A 114 -26.57 4.35 -15.48
CA ASN A 114 -27.01 4.47 -16.87
C ASN A 114 -27.57 5.86 -17.25
N GLN A 115 -27.17 6.91 -16.53
CA GLN A 115 -27.49 8.31 -16.89
C GLN A 115 -26.48 8.92 -17.87
N LYS A 116 -25.37 8.20 -18.12
CA LYS A 116 -24.32 8.57 -19.07
C LYS A 116 -23.84 7.32 -19.79
N SER A 117 -23.62 7.41 -21.10
CA SER A 117 -23.02 6.32 -21.86
C SER A 117 -21.52 6.17 -21.52
N PHE A 118 -20.92 5.02 -21.83
CA PHE A 118 -19.48 4.86 -21.66
C PHE A 118 -18.69 5.85 -22.53
N ASP A 119 -19.12 6.06 -23.78
CA ASP A 119 -18.42 6.94 -24.72
C ASP A 119 -18.43 8.39 -24.23
N ASP A 120 -19.57 8.88 -23.77
CA ASP A 120 -19.70 10.23 -23.20
C ASP A 120 -18.85 10.37 -21.94
N PHE A 121 -18.90 9.36 -21.05
CA PHE A 121 -18.08 9.33 -19.84
C PHE A 121 -16.58 9.38 -20.15
N ALA A 122 -16.12 8.51 -21.04
CA ALA A 122 -14.72 8.38 -21.41
C ALA A 122 -14.22 9.66 -22.07
N GLN A 123 -14.99 10.23 -23.00
CA GLN A 123 -14.63 11.47 -23.68
C GLN A 123 -14.55 12.64 -22.69
N GLU A 124 -15.64 12.92 -21.96
CA GLU A 124 -15.69 14.07 -21.05
C GLU A 124 -14.61 13.99 -19.96
N TYR A 125 -14.42 12.80 -19.37
CA TYR A 125 -13.42 12.61 -18.33
C TYR A 125 -12.00 12.76 -18.88
N THR A 126 -11.72 12.19 -20.05
CA THR A 126 -10.39 12.29 -20.67
C THR A 126 -10.05 13.74 -20.99
N GLU A 127 -10.97 14.51 -21.57
CA GLU A 127 -10.78 15.93 -21.84
C GLU A 127 -10.51 16.72 -20.54
N TYR A 128 -11.27 16.44 -19.48
CA TYR A 128 -11.05 17.06 -18.17
C TYR A 128 -9.68 16.68 -17.57
N TYR A 129 -9.32 15.40 -17.61
CA TYR A 129 -8.10 14.85 -17.04
C TYR A 129 -6.86 15.43 -17.73
N ILE A 130 -6.86 15.50 -19.07
CA ILE A 130 -5.74 16.08 -19.83
C ILE A 130 -5.60 17.58 -19.54
N ARG A 131 -6.72 18.31 -19.47
CA ARG A 131 -6.71 19.76 -19.25
C ARG A 131 -6.30 20.15 -17.82
N THR A 132 -6.83 19.47 -16.82
CA THR A 132 -6.74 19.88 -15.40
C THR A 132 -5.82 19.00 -14.58
N GLY A 133 -5.50 17.79 -15.06
CA GLY A 133 -4.82 16.76 -14.26
C GLY A 133 -3.45 17.17 -13.77
N LEU A 134 -2.65 17.87 -14.60
CA LEU A 134 -1.34 18.37 -14.17
C LEU A 134 -1.46 19.43 -13.07
N GLU A 135 -2.42 20.36 -13.19
CA GLU A 135 -2.65 21.39 -12.17
C GLU A 135 -3.05 20.76 -10.83
N ASP A 136 -3.98 19.81 -10.87
CA ASP A 136 -4.48 19.10 -9.69
C ASP A 136 -3.39 18.23 -9.05
N PHE A 137 -2.59 17.54 -9.86
CA PHE A 137 -1.39 16.83 -9.42
C PHE A 137 -0.44 17.77 -8.68
N LEU A 138 -0.11 18.92 -9.26
CA LEU A 138 0.81 19.87 -8.64
C LEU A 138 0.26 20.46 -7.34
N GLU A 139 -1.05 20.72 -7.25
CA GLU A 139 -1.68 21.12 -5.99
C GLU A 139 -1.61 20.01 -4.94
N GLN A 140 -1.86 18.76 -5.33
CA GLN A 140 -1.73 17.61 -4.43
C GLN A 140 -0.31 17.47 -3.87
N GLN A 141 0.72 17.71 -4.71
CA GLN A 141 2.11 17.75 -4.27
C GLN A 141 2.37 18.91 -3.29
N ARG A 142 1.81 20.10 -3.55
CA ARG A 142 1.92 21.25 -2.63
C ARG A 142 1.26 20.95 -1.28
N ASP A 143 0.06 20.40 -1.29
CA ASP A 143 -0.70 20.11 -0.08
C ASP A 143 0.02 19.11 0.82
N TRP A 144 0.56 18.04 0.24
CA TRP A 144 1.40 17.09 0.97
C TRP A 144 2.58 17.79 1.67
N ARG A 145 3.26 18.71 0.98
CA ARG A 145 4.42 19.44 1.53
C ARG A 145 4.04 20.42 2.64
N ARG A 146 2.81 20.95 2.69
CA ARG A 146 2.33 21.80 3.81
C ARG A 146 2.44 21.06 5.16
N GLY A 147 2.33 19.72 5.15
CA GLY A 147 2.46 18.90 6.35
C GLY A 147 3.89 18.71 6.88
N ILE A 148 4.92 19.04 6.09
CA ILE A 148 6.32 18.72 6.41
C ILE A 148 6.80 19.47 7.64
N GLN A 149 6.49 20.76 7.78
CA GLN A 149 6.88 21.56 8.94
C GLN A 149 6.38 20.93 10.26
N ARG A 150 5.13 20.45 10.26
CA ARG A 150 4.55 19.76 11.42
C ARG A 150 5.26 18.43 11.68
N ASN A 151 5.61 17.69 10.63
CA ASN A 151 6.39 16.46 10.76
C ASN A 151 7.79 16.74 11.34
N GLU A 152 8.46 17.84 10.95
CA GLU A 152 9.76 18.24 11.50
C GLU A 152 9.68 18.48 13.01
N GLN A 153 8.70 19.26 13.45
CA GLN A 153 8.50 19.55 14.87
C GLN A 153 8.27 18.26 15.68
N TYR A 154 7.44 17.37 15.16
CA TYR A 154 7.19 16.07 15.77
C TYR A 154 8.45 15.20 15.83
N LEU A 155 9.22 15.14 14.73
CA LEU A 155 10.46 14.38 14.63
C LEU A 155 11.56 14.95 15.52
N ALA A 156 11.64 16.26 15.70
CA ALA A 156 12.56 16.90 16.64
C ALA A 156 12.31 16.42 18.07
N GLY A 157 11.04 16.27 18.47
CA GLY A 157 10.68 15.69 19.76
C GLY A 157 11.09 14.23 19.90
N ILE A 158 10.90 13.40 18.86
CA ILE A 158 11.33 12.00 18.88
C ILE A 158 12.87 11.90 18.93
N ARG A 159 13.58 12.72 18.16
CA ARG A 159 15.04 12.81 18.18
C ARG A 159 15.55 13.23 19.55
N GLY A 160 14.92 14.23 20.16
CA GLY A 160 15.25 14.68 21.52
C GLY A 160 15.17 13.55 22.53
N ARG A 161 14.15 12.69 22.45
CA ARG A 161 14.05 11.50 23.30
C ARG A 161 15.19 10.50 23.07
N ALA A 162 15.58 10.27 21.82
CA ALA A 162 16.70 9.37 21.52
C ALA A 162 18.02 9.90 22.08
N ILE A 163 18.28 11.21 21.96
CA ILE A 163 19.46 11.87 22.55
C ILE A 163 19.45 11.77 24.09
N LEU A 164 18.30 11.99 24.72
CA LEU A 164 18.17 11.85 26.18
C LEU A 164 18.40 10.40 26.63
N ALA A 165 17.97 9.41 25.84
CA ALA A 165 18.24 8.01 26.13
C ALA A 165 19.75 7.68 26.04
N ASP A 166 20.47 8.22 25.05
CA ASP A 166 21.95 8.09 25.00
C ASP A 166 22.62 8.73 26.23
N GLN A 167 22.12 9.86 26.71
CA GLN A 167 22.62 10.49 27.92
C GLN A 167 22.37 9.63 29.16
N ALA A 168 21.23 8.93 29.22
CA ALA A 168 20.94 7.98 30.30
C ALA A 168 21.91 6.79 30.26
N VAL A 169 22.26 6.27 29.08
CA VAL A 169 23.31 5.25 28.92
C VAL A 169 24.64 5.75 29.49
N ALA A 170 25.04 6.98 29.15
CA ALA A 170 26.29 7.57 29.63
C ALA A 170 26.30 7.83 31.15
N ALA A 171 25.12 8.05 31.75
CA ALA A 171 24.97 8.34 33.17
C ALA A 171 24.78 7.08 34.05
N ALA A 172 24.56 5.91 33.45
CA ALA A 172 24.34 4.66 34.17
C ALA A 172 25.54 4.28 35.04
N ARG A 173 25.28 3.82 36.27
CA ARG A 173 26.34 3.57 37.27
C ARG A 173 26.63 2.09 37.42
N THR A 174 25.68 1.23 37.10
CA THR A 174 25.83 -0.22 37.15
C THR A 174 25.77 -0.84 35.75
N PRO A 175 26.35 -2.04 35.55
CA PRO A 175 26.21 -2.78 34.30
C PRO A 175 24.74 -3.06 33.93
N GLU A 176 23.89 -3.38 34.90
CA GLU A 176 22.47 -3.67 34.68
C GLU A 176 21.68 -2.42 34.24
N GLU A 177 21.92 -1.28 34.89
CA GLU A 177 21.33 0.01 34.48
C GLU A 177 21.77 0.39 33.07
N LYS A 178 23.05 0.17 32.76
CA LYS A 178 23.60 0.49 31.45
C LYS A 178 22.96 -0.37 30.35
N ALA A 179 22.85 -1.68 30.57
CA ALA A 179 22.23 -2.59 29.60
C ALA A 179 20.75 -2.24 29.34
N ALA A 180 20.00 -1.89 30.39
CA ALA A 180 18.61 -1.45 30.23
C ALA A 180 18.50 -0.12 29.46
N ALA A 181 19.36 0.86 29.77
CA ALA A 181 19.40 2.14 29.08
C ALA A 181 19.82 2.00 27.61
N GLU A 182 20.74 1.08 27.30
CA GLU A 182 21.21 0.81 25.93
C GLU A 182 20.06 0.28 25.07
N LEU A 183 19.25 -0.64 25.61
CA LEU A 183 18.07 -1.17 24.94
C LEU A 183 17.03 -0.07 24.67
N GLU A 184 16.79 0.83 25.63
CA GLU A 184 15.88 1.96 25.46
C GLU A 184 16.40 2.94 24.39
N ALA A 185 17.68 3.28 24.42
CA ALA A 185 18.32 4.16 23.46
C ALA A 185 18.24 3.59 22.04
N GLU A 186 18.54 2.29 21.87
CA GLU A 186 18.40 1.61 20.59
C GLU A 186 16.97 1.70 20.06
N SER A 187 15.98 1.37 20.90
CA SER A 187 14.55 1.44 20.54
C SER A 187 14.12 2.86 20.16
N ALA A 188 14.58 3.88 20.89
CA ALA A 188 14.29 5.28 20.60
C ALA A 188 14.87 5.72 19.24
N TRP A 189 16.11 5.32 18.94
CA TRP A 189 16.76 5.61 17.67
C TRP A 189 16.13 4.88 16.49
N VAL A 190 15.76 3.60 16.66
CA VAL A 190 15.01 2.84 15.65
C VAL A 190 13.70 3.54 15.33
N ARG A 191 12.95 3.96 16.36
CA ARG A 191 11.71 4.72 16.17
C ARG A 191 11.96 6.03 15.45
N TYR A 192 12.96 6.81 15.84
CA TYR A 192 13.29 8.06 15.17
C TYR A 192 13.58 7.84 13.67
N ARG A 193 14.44 6.89 13.33
CA ARG A 193 14.80 6.58 11.93
C ARG A 193 13.60 6.11 11.12
N ALA A 194 12.83 5.17 11.65
CA ALA A 194 11.65 4.63 10.95
C ALA A 194 10.60 5.71 10.66
N ILE A 195 10.32 6.57 11.65
CA ILE A 195 9.34 7.65 11.49
C ILE A 195 9.89 8.76 10.58
N THR A 196 11.19 9.07 10.63
CA THR A 196 11.82 10.02 9.71
C THR A 196 11.74 9.54 8.27
N ALA A 197 12.08 8.26 8.03
CA ALA A 197 12.01 7.66 6.71
C ALA A 197 10.60 7.74 6.13
N SER A 198 9.59 7.29 6.89
CA SER A 198 8.19 7.26 6.45
C SER A 198 7.54 8.64 6.30
N ARG A 199 7.83 9.60 7.19
CA ARG A 199 7.14 10.91 7.20
C ARG A 199 7.82 12.01 6.40
N GLN A 200 9.10 11.85 6.05
CA GLN A 200 9.85 12.89 5.34
C GLN A 200 10.58 12.35 4.13
N ILE A 201 11.41 11.31 4.30
CA ILE A 201 12.32 10.89 3.23
C ILE A 201 11.55 10.27 2.06
N TRP A 202 10.69 9.27 2.32
CA TRP A 202 10.00 8.56 1.24
C TRP A 202 9.06 9.46 0.45
N GLY A 203 8.39 10.39 1.11
CA GLY A 203 7.52 11.34 0.43
C GLY A 203 8.29 12.29 -0.49
N GLU A 204 9.43 12.85 -0.03
CA GLU A 204 10.27 13.72 -0.87
C GLU A 204 10.92 12.94 -2.03
N LEU A 205 11.39 11.72 -1.80
CA LEU A 205 11.93 10.87 -2.87
C LEU A 205 10.86 10.56 -3.93
N ASN A 206 9.65 10.23 -3.50
CA ASN A 206 8.54 9.98 -4.41
C ASN A 206 8.13 11.26 -5.17
N HIS A 207 8.05 12.39 -4.48
CA HIS A 207 7.78 13.69 -5.09
C HIS A 207 8.81 14.04 -6.17
N ALA A 208 10.10 13.97 -5.83
CA ALA A 208 11.20 14.25 -6.76
C ALA A 208 11.15 13.32 -7.97
N ARG A 209 10.93 12.01 -7.75
CA ARG A 209 10.78 11.04 -8.83
C ARG A 209 9.58 11.35 -9.73
N GLN A 210 8.43 11.68 -9.15
CA GLN A 210 7.22 11.97 -9.94
C GLN A 210 7.37 13.27 -10.74
N LEU A 211 7.93 14.33 -10.15
CA LEU A 211 8.19 15.58 -10.87
C LEU A 211 9.21 15.38 -11.99
N ASP A 212 10.27 14.63 -11.74
CA ASP A 212 11.27 14.27 -12.76
C ASP A 212 10.60 13.53 -13.93
N LEU A 213 9.70 12.58 -13.67
CA LEU A 213 8.95 11.89 -14.73
C LEU A 213 8.01 12.83 -15.50
N VAL A 214 7.37 13.78 -14.84
CA VAL A 214 6.46 14.76 -15.48
C VAL A 214 7.24 15.77 -16.32
N GLN A 215 8.44 16.16 -15.90
CA GLN A 215 9.25 17.20 -16.55
C GLN A 215 10.16 16.66 -17.66
N ARG A 216 10.38 15.34 -17.71
CA ARG A 216 11.21 14.72 -18.75
C ARG A 216 10.46 14.62 -20.07
N ASP A 217 11.08 15.14 -21.13
CA ASP A 217 10.57 14.99 -22.50
C ASP A 217 10.59 13.53 -22.99
N LYS A 218 11.54 12.72 -22.51
CA LYS A 218 11.70 11.31 -22.87
C LYS A 218 12.17 10.48 -21.68
N LEU A 219 11.60 9.28 -21.57
CA LEU A 219 12.11 8.27 -20.64
C LEU A 219 13.44 7.68 -21.18
N PRO A 220 14.38 7.29 -20.30
CA PRO A 220 15.60 6.61 -20.73
C PRO A 220 15.31 5.37 -21.57
N GLU A 221 16.22 5.02 -22.49
CA GLU A 221 16.08 3.78 -23.27
C GLU A 221 16.07 2.56 -22.35
N GLY A 222 15.08 1.68 -22.52
CA GLY A 222 14.86 0.53 -21.63
C GLY A 222 14.26 0.89 -20.26
N PHE A 223 13.87 2.15 -20.03
CA PHE A 223 13.08 2.51 -18.86
C PHE A 223 11.73 1.82 -18.93
N VAL A 224 11.49 0.97 -17.95
CA VAL A 224 10.18 0.36 -17.74
C VAL A 224 9.37 1.38 -16.95
N GLY A 225 8.31 1.91 -17.58
CA GLY A 225 7.39 2.82 -16.90
C GLY A 225 6.93 2.24 -15.55
N PRO A 226 6.51 3.07 -14.58
CA PRO A 226 5.97 2.58 -13.30
C PRO A 226 4.72 1.68 -13.47
N TYR A 227 4.22 1.59 -14.69
CA TYR A 227 3.01 0.95 -15.15
C TYR A 227 3.25 -0.10 -16.25
N GLU A 228 4.51 -0.34 -16.59
CA GLU A 228 4.91 -1.32 -17.58
C GLU A 228 5.57 -2.50 -16.88
N TYR A 229 5.35 -3.69 -17.41
CA TYR A 229 6.09 -4.86 -17.01
C TYR A 229 7.32 -5.03 -17.89
N SER A 230 8.48 -5.28 -17.30
CA SER A 230 9.64 -5.69 -18.08
C SER A 230 9.30 -6.93 -18.92
N SER A 231 9.93 -7.04 -20.10
CA SER A 231 9.77 -8.18 -21.00
C SER A 231 10.00 -9.53 -20.29
N ASN A 232 10.95 -9.58 -19.35
CA ASN A 232 11.22 -10.74 -18.52
C ASN A 232 10.05 -11.11 -17.59
N VAL A 233 9.39 -10.13 -16.99
CA VAL A 233 8.22 -10.36 -16.12
C VAL A 233 7.03 -10.82 -16.96
N LEU A 234 6.77 -10.18 -18.11
CA LEU A 234 5.72 -10.61 -19.03
C LEU A 234 5.96 -12.03 -19.55
N ALA A 235 7.21 -12.41 -19.86
CA ALA A 235 7.54 -13.77 -20.29
C ALA A 235 7.22 -14.82 -19.21
N LYS A 236 7.54 -14.53 -17.94
CA LYS A 236 7.21 -15.40 -16.79
C LYS A 236 5.69 -15.54 -16.61
N ILE A 237 4.96 -14.43 -16.66
CA ILE A 237 3.49 -14.43 -16.58
C ILE A 237 2.89 -15.29 -17.70
N ARG A 238 3.34 -15.09 -18.95
CA ARG A 238 2.86 -15.86 -20.12
C ARG A 238 3.15 -17.35 -20.03
N GLN A 239 4.35 -17.73 -19.58
CA GLN A 239 4.73 -19.15 -19.43
C GLN A 239 3.80 -19.86 -18.44
N ARG A 240 3.45 -19.18 -17.37
CA ARG A 240 2.57 -19.71 -16.33
C ARG A 240 1.12 -19.82 -16.79
N LEU A 241 0.56 -18.77 -17.39
CA LEU A 241 -0.83 -18.81 -17.88
C LEU A 241 -1.05 -19.98 -18.85
N ARG A 242 -0.04 -20.32 -19.67
CA ARG A 242 -0.08 -21.52 -20.53
C ARG A 242 -0.12 -22.83 -19.73
N ALA A 243 0.60 -22.91 -18.62
CA ALA A 243 0.62 -24.08 -17.75
C ALA A 243 -0.70 -24.26 -16.96
N GLU A 244 -1.36 -23.16 -16.62
CA GLU A 244 -2.65 -23.15 -15.92
C GLU A 244 -3.83 -23.44 -16.86
N GLY A 245 -3.82 -22.89 -18.08
CA GLY A 245 -4.85 -23.15 -19.10
C GLY A 245 -4.75 -24.52 -19.79
N SER A 246 -3.74 -25.33 -19.46
CA SER A 246 -3.59 -26.71 -19.93
C SER A 246 -4.08 -27.76 -18.91
N LYS A 247 -4.69 -27.32 -17.80
CA LYS A 247 -5.39 -28.16 -16.83
C LYS A 247 -6.89 -28.04 -17.01
#